data_AF-A0A150F9E5-F1
#
_entry.id   AF-A0A150F9E5-F1
#
_cell.length_a   1.000
_cell.length_b   1.000
_cell.length_c   1.000
_cell.angle_alpha   90.00
_cell.angle_beta   90.00
_cell.angle_gamma   90.00
#
_symmetry.space_group_name_H-M   'P 1'
#
loop_
_entity.id
_entity.type
_entity.pdbx_description
1 polymer ?
#
loop_
_entity_poly.entity_id
_entity_poly.type
_entity_poly.pdbx_seq_one_letter_code
_entity_poly.pdbx_strand_id
1 'polypeptide(L)'
;MKEFKINLSKGEVLYTGSYICALSKTPASTPEQISLEAAAEKLAEELIMQQAMNREHQRQQEVTVIQFRQAQEDIKLLQEENKRYRNALEFYADDTTYTNEFEDCPPAIDMDWGAVAKTALEGAAE
;
A
#
# COMPACT_ATOMS: atom_id res chain seq x y z
N MET A 1 -15.89 43.10 13.26
CA MET A 1 -15.44 41.77 13.73
C MET A 1 -15.60 40.79 12.58
N LYS A 2 -14.70 39.80 12.44
CA LYS A 2 -14.82 38.76 11.41
C LYS A 2 -15.74 37.66 11.94
N GLU A 3 -16.72 37.27 11.14
CA GLU A 3 -17.56 36.11 11.40
C GLU A 3 -16.88 34.87 10.82
N PHE A 4 -16.84 33.77 11.59
CA PHE A 4 -16.28 32.50 11.13
C PHE A 4 -17.37 31.43 11.08
N LYS A 5 -17.31 30.60 10.03
CA LYS A 5 -18.10 29.38 9.88
C LYS A 5 -17.13 28.20 9.91
N ILE A 6 -17.23 27.37 10.93
CA ILE A 6 -16.33 26.24 11.19
C ILE A 6 -17.15 24.96 11.07
N ASN A 7 -16.81 24.11 10.10
CA ASN A 7 -17.41 22.79 9.99
C ASN A 7 -16.68 21.84 10.95
N LEU A 8 -17.44 21.14 11.79
CA LEU A 8 -16.93 20.16 12.73
C LEU A 8 -17.01 18.76 12.12
N SER A 9 -16.13 17.86 12.55
CA SER A 9 -16.01 16.50 12.03
C SER A 9 -17.29 15.67 12.19
N LYS A 10 -18.15 16.03 13.16
CA LYS A 10 -19.45 15.39 13.42
C LYS A 10 -20.58 15.86 12.46
N GLY A 11 -20.27 16.72 11.48
CA GLY A 11 -21.25 17.29 10.55
C GLY A 11 -22.00 18.51 11.08
N GLU A 12 -21.68 18.93 12.31
CA GLU A 12 -22.17 20.17 12.92
C GLU A 12 -21.42 21.38 12.34
N VAL A 13 -22.02 22.57 12.41
CA VAL A 13 -21.37 23.82 12.01
C VAL A 13 -21.44 24.82 13.15
N LEU A 14 -20.28 25.33 13.54
CA LEU A 14 -20.14 26.38 14.53
C LEU A 14 -19.98 27.74 13.82
N TYR A 15 -20.85 28.68 14.17
CA TYR A 15 -20.79 30.06 13.74
C TYR A 15 -20.28 30.91 14.91
N THR A 16 -19.23 31.70 14.67
CA THR A 16 -18.70 32.63 15.67
C THR A 16 -18.70 34.05 15.10
N GLY A 17 -19.19 35.02 15.88
CA GLY A 17 -19.31 36.42 15.50
C GLY A 17 -19.26 37.35 16.71
N SER A 18 -19.77 38.58 16.57
CA SER A 18 -19.79 39.61 17.62
C SER A 18 -20.60 39.18 18.85
N TYR A 19 -19.97 38.40 19.75
CA TYR A 19 -20.51 37.89 21.03
C TYR A 19 -21.66 36.87 20.91
N ILE A 20 -21.84 36.30 19.72
CA ILE A 20 -22.84 35.26 19.48
C ILE A 20 -22.10 34.04 18.93
N CYS A 21 -22.19 32.94 19.66
CA CYS A 21 -21.82 31.62 19.20
C CYS A 21 -23.11 30.87 18.88
N ALA A 22 -23.20 30.27 17.70
CA ALA A 22 -24.35 29.45 17.33
C ALA A 22 -23.90 28.13 16.71
N LEU A 23 -24.62 27.05 17.04
CA LEU A 23 -24.34 25.71 16.56
C LEU A 23 -25.53 25.20 15.73
N SER A 24 -25.27 24.68 14.55
CA SER A 24 -26.26 23.93 13.78
C SER A 24 -25.88 22.44 13.78
N LYS A 25 -26.82 21.56 14.17
CA LYS A 25 -26.61 20.10 14.17
C LYS A 25 -26.33 19.52 12.78
N THR A 26 -26.89 20.16 11.75
CA THR A 26 -26.66 19.83 10.34
C THR A 26 -26.54 21.13 9.54
N PRO A 27 -25.97 21.10 8.31
CA PRO A 27 -25.84 22.29 7.47
C PRO A 27 -27.17 22.95 7.09
N ALA A 28 -28.28 22.19 7.14
CA ALA A 28 -29.63 22.65 6.83
C ALA A 28 -30.44 23.03 8.08
N SER A 29 -29.93 22.76 9.29
CA SER A 29 -30.61 23.08 10.55
C SER A 29 -30.49 24.56 10.88
N THR A 30 -31.53 25.12 11.50
CA THR A 30 -31.47 26.45 12.12
C THR A 30 -30.38 26.49 13.20
N PRO A 31 -29.46 27.48 13.18
CA PRO A 31 -28.44 27.62 14.22
C PRO A 31 -29.06 27.98 15.57
N GLU A 32 -28.68 27.26 16.62
CA GLU A 32 -29.09 27.55 17.99
C GLU A 32 -27.96 28.29 18.71
N GLN A 33 -28.29 29.35 19.45
CA GLN A 33 -27.30 30.10 20.21
C GLN A 33 -26.77 29.26 21.38
N ILE A 34 -25.46 29.25 21.55
CA ILE A 34 -24.76 28.54 22.63
C ILE A 34 -23.89 29.51 23.43
N SER A 35 -23.50 29.12 24.64
CA SER A 35 -22.55 29.90 25.43
C SER A 35 -21.15 29.88 24.82
N LEU A 36 -20.31 30.83 25.23
CA LEU A 36 -18.92 30.88 24.80
C LEU A 36 -18.14 29.65 25.29
N GLU A 37 -18.43 29.18 26.50
CA GLU A 37 -17.83 27.97 27.08
C GLU A 37 -18.17 26.73 26.26
N ALA A 38 -19.43 26.55 25.88
CA ALA A 38 -19.87 25.43 25.04
C ALA A 38 -19.23 25.48 23.64
N ALA A 39 -19.05 26.68 23.07
CA ALA A 39 -18.35 26.85 21.80
C ALA A 39 -16.85 26.48 21.93
N ALA A 40 -16.21 26.87 23.03
CA ALA A 40 -14.82 26.52 23.32
C ALA A 40 -14.64 25.01 23.52
N GLU A 41 -15.56 24.35 24.22
CA GLU A 41 -15.56 22.89 24.39
C GLU A 41 -15.68 22.17 23.03
N LYS A 42 -16.62 22.60 22.17
CA LYS A 42 -16.78 22.03 20.83
C LYS A 42 -15.53 22.18 19.97
N LEU A 43 -14.86 23.33 20.04
CA LEU A 43 -13.59 23.55 19.34
C LEU A 43 -12.44 22.72 19.93
N ALA A 44 -12.40 22.56 21.26
CA ALA A 44 -11.40 21.71 21.91
C ALA A 44 -11.57 20.23 21.53
N GLU A 45 -12.81 19.72 21.53
CA GLU A 45 -13.13 18.38 21.04
C GLU A 45 -12.67 18.18 19.59
N GLU A 46 -12.97 19.15 18.71
CA GLU A 46 -12.60 19.10 17.30
C GLU A 46 -11.08 19.07 17.12
N LEU A 47 -10.34 19.91 17.86
CA LEU A 47 -8.88 19.93 17.84
C LEU A 47 -8.29 18.59 18.29
N ILE A 48 -8.83 17.99 19.36
CA ILE A 48 -8.38 16.68 19.86
C ILE A 48 -8.64 15.60 18.81
N MET A 49 -9.84 15.58 18.20
CA MET A 49 -10.19 14.62 17.15
C MET A 49 -9.27 14.77 15.93
N GLN A 50 -9.07 15.99 15.44
CA GLN A 50 -8.19 16.25 14.30
C GLN A 50 -6.73 15.87 14.61
N GLN A 51 -6.25 16.14 15.83
CA GLN A 51 -4.91 15.75 16.23
C GLN A 51 -4.76 14.22 16.28
N ALA A 52 -5.75 13.49 16.77
CA ALA A 52 -5.75 12.03 16.77
C ALA A 52 -5.76 11.45 15.35
N MET A 53 -6.62 11.98 14.46
CA MET A 53 -6.66 11.57 13.05
C MET A 53 -5.34 11.84 12.33
N ASN A 54 -4.71 13.00 12.55
CA ASN A 54 -3.43 13.33 11.93
C ASN A 54 -2.31 12.39 12.39
N ARG A 55 -2.28 12.02 13.68
CA ARG A 55 -1.31 11.05 14.19
C ARG A 55 -1.51 9.67 13.58
N GLU A 56 -2.76 9.23 13.45
CA GLU A 56 -3.06 7.93 12.84
C GLU A 56 -2.73 7.91 11.35
N HIS A 57 -3.03 8.99 10.61
CA HIS A 57 -2.61 9.13 9.22
C HIS A 57 -1.10 9.09 9.07
N GLN A 58 -0.35 9.76 9.95
CA GLN A 58 1.11 9.70 9.94
C GLN A 58 1.61 8.28 10.20
N ARG A 59 1.04 7.57 11.19
CA ARG A 59 1.39 6.18 11.48
C ARG A 59 1.11 5.26 10.27
N GLN A 60 -0.02 5.45 9.61
CA GLN A 60 -0.38 4.69 8.40
C GLN A 60 0.59 4.97 7.26
N GLN A 61 0.94 6.25 7.02
CA GLN A 61 1.95 6.62 6.02
C GLN A 61 3.30 5.96 6.29
N GLU A 62 3.77 5.97 7.54
CA GLU A 62 5.03 5.33 7.93
C GLU A 62 5.01 3.81 7.66
N VAL A 63 3.93 3.12 8.05
CA VAL A 63 3.76 1.68 7.79
C VAL A 63 3.73 1.38 6.29
N THR A 64 2.98 2.16 5.50
CA THR A 64 2.90 1.96 4.04
C THR A 64 4.26 2.16 3.37
N VAL A 65 5.05 3.16 3.79
CA VAL A 65 6.41 3.38 3.26
C VAL A 65 7.32 2.19 3.54
N ILE A 66 7.26 1.62 4.74
CA ILE A 66 8.04 0.44 5.11
C ILE A 66 7.62 -0.77 4.28
N GLN A 67 6.32 -1.03 4.17
CA GLN A 67 5.80 -2.15 3.37
C GLN A 67 6.17 -2.03 1.89
N PHE A 68 6.10 -0.82 1.34
CA PHE A 68 6.46 -0.59 -0.06
C PHE A 68 7.96 -0.80 -0.30
N ARG A 69 8.81 -0.37 0.64
CA ARG A 69 10.26 -0.64 0.57
C ARG A 69 10.55 -2.14 0.62
N GLN A 70 9.93 -2.85 1.55
CA GLN A 70 10.09 -4.30 1.65
C GLN A 70 9.65 -5.00 0.35
N ALA A 71 8.48 -4.64 -0.18
CA ALA A 71 7.99 -5.21 -1.44
C ALA A 71 8.94 -4.93 -2.61
N GLN A 72 9.60 -3.77 -2.66
CA GLN A 72 10.62 -3.50 -3.67
C GLN A 72 11.87 -4.37 -3.52
N GLU A 73 12.30 -4.63 -2.29
CA GLU A 73 13.44 -5.52 -2.01
C GLU A 73 13.10 -6.96 -2.39
N ASP A 74 11.91 -7.43 -2.03
CA ASP A 74 11.42 -8.76 -2.38
C ASP A 74 11.31 -8.94 -3.90
N ILE A 75 10.79 -7.94 -4.62
CA ILE A 75 10.73 -7.98 -6.09
C ILE A 75 12.14 -8.07 -6.70
N LYS A 76 13.10 -7.30 -6.19
CA LYS A 76 14.49 -7.37 -6.69
C LYS A 76 15.11 -8.75 -6.46
N LEU A 77 14.89 -9.32 -5.27
CA LEU A 77 15.38 -10.66 -4.96
C LEU A 77 14.76 -11.70 -5.89
N LEU A 78 13.43 -11.67 -6.03
CA LEU A 78 12.70 -12.57 -6.93
C LEU A 78 13.15 -12.42 -8.38
N GLN A 79 13.45 -11.20 -8.85
CA GLN A 79 14.00 -10.98 -10.18
C GLN A 79 15.39 -11.60 -10.35
N GLU A 80 16.26 -11.51 -9.35
CA GLU A 80 17.57 -12.13 -9.38
C GLU A 80 17.47 -13.67 -9.36
N GLU A 81 16.63 -14.22 -8.49
CA GLU A 81 16.38 -15.66 -8.42
C GLU A 81 15.77 -16.19 -9.71
N ASN A 82 14.77 -15.50 -10.27
CA ASN A 82 14.15 -15.86 -11.54
C ASN A 82 15.18 -15.86 -12.68
N LYS A 83 16.08 -14.87 -12.71
CA LYS A 83 17.20 -14.86 -13.67
C LYS A 83 18.12 -16.07 -13.49
N ARG A 84 18.46 -16.45 -12.26
CA ARG A 84 19.29 -17.65 -12.00
C ARG A 84 18.60 -18.93 -12.47
N TYR A 85 17.30 -19.08 -12.18
CA TYR A 85 16.52 -20.22 -12.64
C TYR A 85 16.41 -20.27 -14.16
N ARG A 86 16.19 -19.12 -14.81
CA ARG A 86 16.17 -19.03 -16.27
C ARG A 86 17.50 -19.46 -16.88
N ASN A 87 18.63 -18.99 -16.34
CA ASN A 87 19.95 -19.43 -16.82
C ASN A 87 20.17 -20.93 -16.64
N ALA A 88 19.69 -21.52 -15.53
CA ALA A 88 19.78 -22.97 -15.31
C ALA A 88 18.92 -23.75 -16.32
N LEU A 89 17.69 -23.27 -16.58
CA LEU A 89 16.82 -23.86 -17.60
C LEU A 89 17.44 -23.74 -19.00
N GLU A 90 18.07 -22.61 -19.33
CA GLU A 90 18.78 -22.42 -20.60
C GLU A 90 19.93 -23.42 -20.75
N PHE A 91 20.70 -23.69 -19.69
CA PHE A 91 21.74 -24.72 -19.68
C PHE A 91 21.18 -26.13 -19.93
N TYR A 92 20.09 -26.51 -19.26
CA TYR A 92 19.44 -27.81 -19.47
C TYR A 92 18.68 -27.89 -20.80
N ALA A 93 18.26 -26.77 -21.37
CA ALA A 93 17.61 -26.74 -22.68
C ALA A 93 18.62 -26.81 -23.85
N ASP A 94 19.90 -26.58 -23.59
CA ASP A 94 20.96 -26.64 -24.61
C ASP A 94 21.23 -28.10 -25.02
N ASP A 95 21.03 -28.39 -26.30
CA ASP A 95 21.22 -29.72 -26.89
C ASP A 95 22.67 -30.21 -26.77
N THR A 96 23.64 -29.29 -26.66
CA THR A 96 25.07 -29.60 -26.53
C THR A 96 25.47 -30.00 -25.11
N THR A 97 24.67 -29.66 -24.09
CA THR A 97 24.90 -30.07 -22.70
C THR A 97 24.88 -31.59 -22.56
N TYR A 98 24.07 -32.27 -23.36
CA TYR A 98 23.90 -33.73 -23.28
C TYR A 98 24.85 -34.51 -24.18
N THR A 99 25.59 -33.85 -25.08
CA THR A 99 26.48 -34.52 -26.04
C THR A 99 27.94 -34.62 -25.56
N ASN A 100 28.33 -33.88 -24.52
CA ASN A 100 29.75 -33.68 -24.21
C ASN A 100 30.32 -34.51 -23.04
N GLU A 101 29.53 -35.19 -22.21
CA GLU A 101 30.05 -35.84 -20.98
C GLU A 101 29.56 -37.28 -20.67
N PHE A 102 28.80 -37.95 -21.53
CA PHE A 102 28.25 -39.30 -21.24
C PHE A 102 28.58 -40.37 -22.30
N GLU A 103 29.81 -40.37 -22.84
CA GLU A 103 30.27 -41.45 -23.74
C GLU A 103 30.34 -42.84 -23.05
N ASP A 104 30.47 -42.89 -21.71
CA ASP A 104 30.45 -44.12 -20.91
C ASP A 104 29.23 -44.18 -19.94
N CYS A 105 28.03 -44.08 -20.52
CA CYS A 105 26.70 -44.59 -20.09
C CYS A 105 26.35 -44.70 -18.57
N PRO A 106 25.15 -44.24 -18.19
CA PRO A 106 24.19 -45.12 -17.51
C PRO A 106 22.89 -45.27 -18.32
N PRO A 107 22.08 -46.32 -18.06
CA PRO A 107 20.96 -46.71 -18.91
C PRO A 107 19.95 -45.57 -19.07
N ALA A 108 19.17 -45.62 -20.15
CA ALA A 108 18.03 -44.76 -20.43
C ALA A 108 16.98 -44.81 -19.29
N ILE A 109 17.27 -44.16 -18.17
CA ILE A 109 16.25 -43.34 -17.52
C ILE A 109 15.97 -42.29 -18.59
N ASP A 110 14.76 -42.32 -19.16
CA ASP A 110 14.29 -41.43 -20.22
C ASP A 110 14.76 -39.99 -19.94
N MET A 111 15.93 -39.62 -20.47
CA MET A 111 16.43 -38.27 -20.37
C MET A 111 15.54 -37.48 -21.30
N ASP A 112 14.83 -36.51 -20.76
CA ASP A 112 13.89 -35.68 -21.52
C ASP A 112 14.58 -34.75 -22.54
N TRP A 113 15.91 -34.85 -22.69
CA TRP A 113 16.73 -34.03 -23.59
C TRP A 113 16.44 -32.52 -23.45
N GLY A 114 16.16 -32.09 -22.22
CA GLY A 114 15.83 -30.69 -21.93
C GLY A 114 14.42 -30.27 -22.36
N ALA A 115 13.55 -31.20 -22.78
CA ALA A 115 12.18 -30.88 -23.23
C ALA A 115 11.36 -30.19 -22.12
N VAL A 116 11.51 -30.60 -20.86
CA VAL A 116 10.84 -29.93 -19.74
C VAL A 116 11.40 -28.52 -19.54
N ALA A 117 12.72 -28.34 -19.67
CA ALA A 117 13.35 -27.03 -19.54
C ALA A 117 12.93 -26.06 -20.66
N LYS A 118 12.87 -26.54 -21.91
CA LYS A 118 12.35 -25.80 -23.07
C LYS A 118 10.90 -25.36 -22.86
N THR A 119 10.04 -26.29 -22.46
CA THR A 119 8.62 -26.00 -22.17
C THR A 119 8.47 -24.96 -21.05
N ALA A 120 9.28 -25.06 -19.98
CA ALA A 120 9.27 -24.11 -18.88
C ALA A 120 9.75 -22.70 -19.29
N LEU A 121 10.71 -22.59 -20.22
CA LEU A 121 11.18 -21.32 -20.76
C LEU A 121 10.15 -20.67 -21.70
N GLU A 122 9.44 -21.47 -22.51
CA GLU A 122 8.37 -21.00 -23.39
C GLU A 122 7.20 -20.39 -22.59
N GLY A 123 6.78 -21.06 -21.51
CA GLY A 123 5.74 -20.54 -20.60
C GLY A 123 6.15 -19.31 -19.80
N ALA A 124 7.45 -18.93 -19.79
CA ALA A 124 7.95 -17.72 -19.13
C ALA A 124 8.05 -16.50 -20.07
N ALA A 125 7.68 -16.65 -21.35
CA ALA A 125 7.72 -15.60 -22.37
C ALA A 125 6.36 -14.91 -22.64
N GLU A 126 5.28 -15.39 -22.02
CA GLU A 126 3.94 -14.76 -22.00
C GLU A 126 3.80 -13.74 -20.86
#